data_AF-A0A3P4AV80-F1
#
_entry.id   AF-A0A3P4AV80-F1
#
_cell.length_a   1.000
_cell.length_b   1.000
_cell.length_c   1.000
_cell.angle_alpha   90.00
_cell.angle_beta   90.00
_cell.angle_gamma   90.00
#
_symmetry.space_group_name_H-M   'P 1'
#
loop_
_entity.id
_entity.type
_entity.pdbx_description
1 polymer ?
#
loop_
_entity_poly.entity_id
_entity_poly.type
_entity_poly.pdbx_seq_one_letter_code
_entity_poly.pdbx_strand_id
1 'polypeptide(L)' 'MRTDLAEFWRIVEEASVVKVDGTGQYYLVRHPELGWRLYQRGIEAAFLLAEGEEALFWAPEFRVPLPEVA' A
#
# COMPACT_ATOMS: atom_id res chain seq x y z
N MET A 1 10.29 -4.45 3.92
CA MET A 1 11.40 -4.04 3.01
C MET A 1 11.39 -2.52 2.84
N ARG A 2 12.55 -1.85 2.78
CA ARG A 2 12.62 -0.39 2.51
C ARG A 2 12.48 -0.14 1.01
N THR A 3 11.66 0.83 0.63
CA THR A 3 11.37 1.26 -0.74
C THR A 3 11.61 2.77 -0.83
N ASP A 4 12.37 3.20 -1.84
CA ASP A 4 12.63 4.62 -2.03
C ASP A 4 11.34 5.38 -2.35
N LEU A 5 11.23 6.65 -1.94
CA LEU A 5 9.98 7.40 -2.14
C LEU A 5 9.60 7.56 -3.62
N ALA A 6 10.60 7.74 -4.50
CA ALA A 6 10.34 7.81 -5.94
C ALA A 6 9.74 6.51 -6.47
N GLU A 7 10.28 5.36 -6.05
CA GLU A 7 9.75 4.06 -6.42
C GLU A 7 8.36 3.81 -5.82
N PHE A 8 8.15 4.16 -4.55
CA PHE A 8 6.86 4.07 -3.89
C PHE A 8 5.79 4.88 -4.62
N TRP A 9 6.07 6.14 -4.95
CA TRP A 9 5.09 6.98 -5.66
C TRP A 9 4.81 6.48 -7.06
N ARG A 10 5.83 5.96 -7.77
CA ARG A 10 5.63 5.28 -9.05
C ARG A 10 4.68 4.08 -8.92
N ILE A 11 4.88 3.23 -7.91
CA ILE A 11 4.00 2.09 -7.64
C ILE A 11 2.57 2.54 -7.33
N VAL A 12 2.39 3.63 -6.57
CA VAL A 12 1.07 4.20 -6.27
C VAL A 12 0.40 4.75 -7.52
N GLU A 13 1.14 5.44 -8.39
CA GLU A 13 0.64 6.00 -9.66
C GLU A 13 0.23 4.90 -10.65
N GLU A 14 1.00 3.82 -10.74
CA GLU A 14 0.74 2.68 -11.62
C GLU A 14 -0.30 1.69 -11.04
N ALA A 15 -0.76 1.88 -9.80
CA ALA A 15 -1.67 0.96 -9.14
C ALA A 15 -3.11 1.07 -9.67
N SER A 16 -3.72 -0.08 -9.91
CA SER A 16 -5.15 -0.21 -10.27
C SER A 16 -6.10 0.11 -9.10
N VAL A 17 -5.62 -0.02 -7.87
CA VAL A 17 -6.35 0.30 -6.65
C VAL A 17 -5.40 0.99 -5.69
N VAL A 18 -5.85 2.09 -5.10
CA VAL A 18 -5.16 2.79 -4.01
C VAL A 18 -6.16 3.07 -2.90
N LYS A 19 -5.85 2.59 -1.70
CA LYS A 19 -6.56 2.89 -0.46
C LYS A 19 -5.56 3.45 0.54
N VAL A 20 -5.98 4.47 1.28
CA VAL A 20 -5.13 5.19 2.22
C VAL A 20 -5.88 5.34 3.52
N ASP A 21 -5.17 5.22 4.64
CA ASP A 21 -5.74 5.54 5.95
C ASP A 21 -6.01 7.05 6.09
N GLY A 22 -6.75 7.44 7.13
CA GLY A 22 -7.11 8.84 7.37
C GLY A 22 -5.92 9.78 7.65
N THR A 23 -4.73 9.26 7.96
CA THR A 23 -3.53 10.07 8.23
C THR A 23 -2.64 10.26 7.00
N GLY A 24 -2.86 9.49 5.92
CA GLY A 24 -1.95 9.50 4.78
C GLY A 24 -0.60 8.83 5.07
N GLN A 25 -0.55 7.92 6.05
CA GLN A 25 0.65 7.20 6.46
C GLN A 25 0.65 5.75 5.94
N TYR A 26 -0.50 5.11 5.81
CA TYR A 26 -0.60 3.71 5.40
C TYR A 26 -1.36 3.57 4.09
N TYR A 27 -0.80 2.78 3.18
CA TYR A 27 -1.28 2.63 1.81
C TYR A 27 -1.45 1.15 1.49
N LEU A 28 -2.65 0.77 1.08
CA LEU A 28 -2.91 -0.51 0.43
C LEU A 28 -3.05 -0.24 -1.07
N VAL A 29 -2.21 -0.90 -1.87
CA VAL A 29 -2.20 -0.75 -3.33
C VAL A 29 -2.33 -2.11 -4.03
N ARG A 30 -3.00 -2.12 -5.18
CA ARG A 30 -2.96 -3.25 -6.12
C ARG A 30 -2.24 -2.84 -7.40
N HIS A 31 -0.97 -3.21 -7.49
CA HIS A 31 -0.21 -3.02 -8.72
C HIS A 31 -0.52 -4.15 -9.72
N PRO A 32 -0.66 -3.86 -11.03
CA PRO A 32 -0.97 -4.88 -12.02
C PRO A 32 0.08 -6.01 -12.09
N GLU A 33 1.37 -5.67 -11.91
CA GLU A 33 2.47 -6.65 -11.99
C GLU A 33 2.94 -7.17 -10.63
N LEU A 34 2.76 -6.40 -9.56
CA LEU A 34 3.31 -6.71 -8.23
C LEU A 34 2.24 -7.21 -7.26
N GLY A 35 0.97 -7.20 -7.67
CA GLY A 35 -0.16 -7.61 -6.86
C GLY A 35 -0.46 -6.64 -5.71
N TRP A 36 -1.02 -7.19 -4.63
CA TRP A 36 -1.37 -6.43 -3.44
C TRP A 36 -0.15 -6.12 -2.59
N ARG A 37 -0.06 -4.88 -2.10
CA ARG A 37 1.01 -4.42 -1.22
C ARG A 37 0.50 -3.44 -0.19
N LEU A 38 0.96 -3.60 1.05
CA LEU A 38 0.68 -2.70 2.15
C LEU A 38 1.97 -1.98 2.56
N TYR A 39 1.94 -0.65 2.51
CA TYR A 39 3.08 0.20 2.85
C TYR A 39 2.79 1.10 4.05
N GLN A 40 3.83 1.41 4.81
CA GLN A 40 3.91 2.58 5.67
C GLN A 40 4.78 3.64 4.99
N ARG A 41 4.22 4.82 4.71
CA ARG A 41 4.93 5.99 4.19
C ARG A 41 5.63 6.74 5.33
N GLY A 42 6.95 6.71 5.33
CA GLY A 42 7.80 7.57 6.16
C GLY A 42 8.14 8.89 5.46
N ILE A 43 9.00 9.69 6.10
CA ILE A 43 9.45 10.98 5.56
C ILE A 43 10.48 10.81 4.43
N GLU A 44 11.34 9.79 4.50
CA GLU A 44 12.44 9.58 3.55
C GLU A 44 12.28 8.32 2.70
N ALA A 45 11.41 7.39 3.10
CA ALA A 45 11.19 6.12 2.43
C ALA A 45 9.80 5.57 2.78
N ALA A 46 9.32 4.65 1.97
CA ALA A 46 8.21 3.79 2.33
C ALA A 46 8.72 2.43 2.80
N PHE A 47 8.01 1.79 3.73
CA PHE A 47 8.32 0.46 4.21
C PHE A 47 7.20 -0.48 3.77
N LEU A 48 7.54 -1.47 2.96
CA LEU A 48 6.66 -2.57 2.61
C LEU A 48 6.47 -3.45 3.84
N LEU A 49 5.22 -3.51 4.32
CA LEU A 49 4.80 -4.23 5.51
C LEU A 49 4.32 -5.65 5.17
N ALA A 50 3.55 -5.79 4.08
CA ALA A 50 3.00 -7.06 3.63
C ALA A 50 2.75 -7.05 2.11
N GLU A 51 2.71 -8.25 1.52
CA GLU A 51 2.47 -8.48 0.09
C GLU A 51 1.39 -9.55 -0.11
N GLY A 52 0.76 -9.56 -1.29
CA GLY A 52 -0.27 -10.54 -1.62
C GLY A 52 -1.49 -10.45 -0.70
N GLU A 53 -2.10 -11.60 -0.39
CA GLU A 53 -3.30 -11.65 0.46
C GLU A 53 -3.04 -11.15 1.89
N GLU A 54 -1.80 -11.26 2.40
CA GLU A 54 -1.46 -10.72 3.71
C GLU A 54 -1.62 -9.19 3.78
N ALA A 55 -1.40 -8.48 2.66
CA ALA A 55 -1.64 -7.05 2.60
C ALA A 55 -3.13 -6.71 2.83
N LEU A 56 -4.05 -7.52 2.30
CA LEU A 56 -5.48 -7.38 2.54
C LEU A 56 -5.83 -7.74 3.99
N PHE A 57 -5.25 -8.83 4.51
CA PHE A 57 -5.48 -9.27 5.88
C PHE A 57 -5.09 -8.20 6.92
N TRP A 58 -3.94 -7.55 6.73
CA TRP A 58 -3.41 -6.58 7.68
C TRP A 58 -3.92 -5.14 7.50
N ALA A 59 -4.41 -4.76 6.31
CA ALA A 59 -4.86 -3.39 6.04
C ALA A 59 -5.83 -2.81 7.11
N PRO A 60 -6.83 -3.56 7.63
CA PRO A 60 -7.72 -3.05 8.67
C PRO A 60 -7.03 -2.69 9.98
N GLU A 61 -5.99 -3.43 10.39
CA GLU A 61 -5.23 -3.15 11.61
C GLU A 61 -4.51 -1.79 11.54
N PHE A 62 -4.14 -1.38 10.33
CA PHE A 62 -3.57 -0.04 10.04
C PHE A 62 -4.63 0.98 9.65
N ARG A 63 -5.93 0.66 9.82
CA ARG A 63 -7.08 1.50 9.49
C ARG A 63 -7.15 1.91 8.01
N VAL A 64 -6.51 1.14 7.13
CA VAL A 64 -6.62 1.33 5.68
C VAL A 64 -7.91 0.63 5.23
N PRO A 65 -8.82 1.33 4.53
CA PRO A 65 -10.06 0.71 4.06
C PRO A 65 -9.77 -0.37 3.03
N LEU A 66 -10.51 -1.48 3.10
CA LEU A 66 -10.44 -2.53 2.09
C LEU A 66 -11.10 -2.04 0.78
N PRO A 67 -10.66 -2.56 -0.38
CA PRO A 67 -11.41 -2.39 -1.62
C PRO A 67 -12.81 -2.98 -1.47
N GLU A 68 -13.82 -2.30 -2.01
CA GLU A 68 -15.13 -2.90 -2.17
C GLU A 68 -14.98 -4.06 -3.17
N VAL A 69 -15.40 -5.26 -2.77
CA VAL A 69 -15.37 -6.42 -3.65
C VAL A 69 -16.46 -6.20 -4.69
N ALA A 70 -16.07 -5.95 -5.94
CA ALA A 70 -16.98 -5.93 -7.09
C ALA A 70 -17.32 -7.35 -7.53
#